data_AF-A0A382P9Z6-F1
#
_entry.id   AF-A0A382P9Z6-F1
#
_cell.length_a   1.000
_cell.length_b   1.000
_cell.length_c   1.000
_cell.angle_alpha   90.00
_cell.angle_beta   90.00
_cell.angle_gamma   90.00
#
_symmetry.space_group_name_H-M   'P 1'
#
loop_
_entity.id
_entity.type
_entity.pdbx_description
1 polymer ?
#
loop_
_entity_poly.entity_id
_entity_poly.type
_entity_poly.pdbx_seq_one_letter_code
_entity_poly.pdbx_strand_id
1 'polypeptide(L)'
;MNMTQSASVADRRLILLTVVTMRLLLLGVLFMPLIVSTSTFFPFVVGKAVYSRIMIELAFILWLPLMVSSKEFSLPKNLILIAMAIYILVSIVSAIFGVSFNASFWSTYERMQGLLDLIHWFAFSLMLISLFRNFSHWKLVLNTNLTVSVLVCLLGLAQYVGLDSFV
;
A
#
# COMPACT_ATOMS: atom_id res chain seq x y z
N MET A 1 -7.77 23.57 37.51
CA MET A 1 -7.87 22.44 36.56
C MET A 1 -7.47 22.97 35.19
N ASN A 2 -6.21 22.76 34.78
CA ASN A 2 -5.59 23.52 33.70
C ASN A 2 -6.06 23.04 32.32
N MET A 3 -6.68 23.94 31.55
CA MET A 3 -7.08 23.71 30.15
C MET A 3 -5.91 23.24 29.25
N THR A 4 -4.67 23.57 29.61
CA THR A 4 -3.44 23.19 28.87
C THR A 4 -3.08 21.69 28.96
N GLN A 5 -3.51 20.96 29.99
CA GLN A 5 -3.28 19.51 30.07
C GLN A 5 -4.33 18.69 29.30
N SER A 6 -5.53 19.23 29.13
CA SER A 6 -6.62 18.54 28.41
C SER A 6 -6.39 18.47 26.89
N ALA A 7 -5.81 19.53 26.31
CA ALA A 7 -5.43 19.58 24.90
C ALA A 7 -4.36 18.51 24.57
N SER A 8 -3.35 18.36 25.43
CA SER A 8 -2.26 17.38 25.27
C SER A 8 -2.71 15.91 25.17
N VAL A 9 -3.75 15.51 25.91
CA VAL A 9 -4.24 14.13 25.89
C VAL A 9 -5.12 13.86 24.67
N ALA A 10 -5.97 14.84 24.29
CA ALA A 10 -6.80 14.74 23.09
C ALA A 10 -5.95 14.64 21.82
N ASP A 11 -4.90 15.46 21.73
CA ASP A 11 -3.95 15.45 20.60
C ASP A 11 -3.22 14.10 20.51
N ARG A 12 -2.81 13.53 21.65
CA ARG A 12 -2.16 12.22 21.70
C ARG A 12 -3.09 11.09 21.25
N ARG A 13 -4.36 11.12 21.66
CA ARG A 13 -5.36 10.13 21.21
C ARG A 13 -5.61 10.23 19.71
N LEU A 14 -5.73 11.46 19.19
CA LEU A 14 -5.92 11.70 17.77
C LEU A 14 -4.75 11.13 16.95
N ILE A 15 -3.50 11.40 17.36
CA ILE A 15 -2.31 10.86 16.70
C ILE A 15 -2.32 9.33 16.72
N LEU A 16 -2.62 8.71 17.86
CA LEU A 16 -2.69 7.25 17.97
C LEU A 16 -3.77 6.66 17.07
N LEU A 17 -4.95 7.27 17.02
CA LEU A 17 -6.04 6.85 16.12
C LEU A 17 -5.60 6.94 14.65
N THR A 18 -4.99 8.05 14.23
CA THR A 18 -4.48 8.20 12.87
C THR A 18 -3.44 7.14 12.53
N VAL A 19 -2.51 6.85 13.44
CA VAL A 19 -1.49 5.80 13.24
C VAL A 19 -2.13 4.42 13.11
N VAL A 20 -3.13 4.09 13.94
CA VAL A 20 -3.85 2.82 13.85
C VAL A 20 -4.61 2.73 12.52
N THR A 21 -5.32 3.78 12.12
CA THR A 21 -6.04 3.82 10.84
C THR A 21 -5.10 3.60 9.66
N MET A 22 -3.96 4.29 9.61
CA MET A 22 -2.98 4.07 8.54
C MET A 22 -2.44 2.64 8.51
N ARG A 23 -2.17 2.04 9.68
CA ARG A 23 -1.74 0.63 9.75
C ARG A 23 -2.82 -0.31 9.23
N LEU A 24 -4.08 -0.06 9.55
CA LEU A 24 -5.21 -0.85 9.03
C LEU A 24 -5.35 -0.71 7.51
N LEU A 25 -5.21 0.50 6.96
CA LEU A 25 -5.22 0.73 5.51
C LEU A 25 -4.08 -0.03 4.82
N LEU A 26 -2.86 0.02 5.36
CA LEU A 26 -1.70 -0.70 4.81
C LEU A 26 -1.83 -2.22 4.93
N LEU A 27 -2.40 -2.73 6.02
CA LEU A 27 -2.75 -4.16 6.13
C LEU A 27 -3.86 -4.53 5.14
N GLY A 28 -4.81 -3.63 4.87
CA GLY A 28 -5.85 -3.77 3.86
C GLY A 28 -5.28 -3.99 2.45
N VAL A 29 -4.18 -3.32 2.10
CA VAL A 29 -3.48 -3.55 0.82
C VAL A 29 -3.12 -5.02 0.61
N LEU A 30 -2.79 -5.76 1.69
CA LEU A 30 -2.42 -7.18 1.59
C LEU A 30 -3.59 -8.07 1.15
N PHE A 31 -4.85 -7.62 1.30
CA PHE A 31 -6.04 -8.34 0.84
C PHE A 31 -6.31 -8.15 -0.66
N MET A 32 -5.51 -7.32 -1.35
CA MET A 32 -5.60 -7.08 -2.80
C MET A 32 -5.81 -8.36 -3.64
N PRO A 33 -5.11 -9.49 -3.41
CA PRO A 33 -5.28 -10.69 -4.22
C PRO A 33 -6.69 -11.31 -4.17
N LEU A 34 -7.46 -11.02 -3.12
CA LEU A 34 -8.84 -11.51 -2.95
C LEU A 34 -9.86 -10.62 -3.66
N ILE A 35 -9.45 -9.47 -4.20
CA ILE A 35 -10.34 -8.53 -4.88
C ILE A 35 -10.47 -8.93 -6.35
N VAL A 36 -11.67 -9.36 -6.72
CA VAL A 36 -12.05 -9.70 -8.10
C VAL A 36 -13.19 -8.80 -8.55
N SER A 37 -13.07 -8.20 -9.74
CA SER A 37 -14.08 -7.30 -10.28
C SER A 37 -14.58 -7.78 -11.63
N THR A 38 -15.61 -8.63 -11.63
CA THR A 38 -16.20 -9.24 -12.82
C THR A 38 -16.85 -8.24 -13.78
N SER A 39 -17.12 -7.00 -13.33
CA SER A 39 -17.61 -5.91 -14.17
C SER A 39 -16.51 -5.24 -15.02
N THR A 40 -15.24 -5.57 -14.80
CA THR A 40 -14.11 -5.01 -15.58
C THR A 40 -13.66 -5.98 -16.66
N PHE A 41 -13.06 -5.46 -17.75
CA PHE A 41 -12.58 -6.31 -18.86
C PHE A 41 -11.48 -7.30 -18.43
N PHE A 42 -10.70 -6.97 -17.40
CA PHE A 42 -9.73 -7.88 -16.78
C PHE A 42 -10.05 -8.08 -15.29
N PRO A 43 -10.94 -9.04 -14.96
CA PRO A 43 -11.50 -9.20 -13.61
C PRO A 43 -10.47 -9.39 -12.50
N PHE A 44 -9.34 -9.99 -12.84
CA PHE A 44 -8.24 -10.30 -11.92
C PHE A 44 -7.12 -9.27 -11.91
N VAL A 45 -7.25 -8.15 -12.63
CA VAL A 45 -6.21 -7.12 -12.73
C VAL A 45 -6.73 -5.77 -12.27
N VAL A 46 -7.84 -5.30 -12.85
CA VAL A 46 -8.26 -3.90 -12.67
C VAL A 46 -8.76 -3.64 -11.26
N GLY A 47 -9.69 -4.47 -10.77
CA GLY A 47 -10.29 -4.29 -9.45
C GLY A 47 -9.24 -4.25 -8.34
N LYS A 48 -8.30 -5.20 -8.36
CA LYS A 48 -7.25 -5.30 -7.35
C LYS A 48 -6.25 -4.13 -7.40
N ALA A 49 -5.87 -3.67 -8.61
CA ALA A 49 -4.94 -2.55 -8.77
C ALA A 49 -5.57 -1.22 -8.31
N VAL A 50 -6.84 -0.98 -8.63
CA VAL A 50 -7.57 0.20 -8.16
C VAL A 50 -7.75 0.15 -6.64
N TYR A 51 -8.13 -1.00 -6.09
CA TYR A 51 -8.27 -1.20 -4.65
C TYR A 51 -6.97 -0.89 -3.89
N SER A 52 -5.84 -1.46 -4.32
CA SER A 52 -4.56 -1.24 -3.63
C SER A 52 -4.13 0.23 -3.71
N ARG A 53 -4.32 0.90 -4.86
CA ARG A 53 -4.02 2.33 -5.02
C ARG A 53 -4.83 3.19 -4.07
N ILE A 54 -6.15 3.00 -4.00
CA ILE A 54 -7.02 3.77 -3.09
C ILE A 54 -6.57 3.60 -1.63
N MET A 55 -6.28 2.36 -1.20
CA MET A 55 -5.80 2.10 0.17
C MET A 55 -4.48 2.82 0.46
N ILE A 56 -3.55 2.81 -0.49
CA ILE A 56 -2.25 3.49 -0.38
C ILE A 56 -2.43 5.01 -0.37
N GLU A 57 -3.25 5.57 -1.26
CA GLU A 57 -3.53 7.02 -1.34
C GLU A 57 -4.15 7.53 -0.04
N LEU A 58 -5.16 6.83 0.49
CA LEU A 58 -5.80 7.19 1.76
C LEU A 58 -4.79 7.16 2.92
N ALA A 59 -3.94 6.13 2.98
CA ALA A 59 -2.89 6.06 4.00
C ALA A 59 -1.87 7.20 3.83
N PHE A 60 -1.51 7.53 2.58
CA PHE A 60 -0.54 8.56 2.27
C PHE A 60 -1.03 9.96 2.66
N ILE A 61 -2.29 10.29 2.38
CA ILE A 61 -2.91 11.57 2.77
C ILE A 61 -2.86 11.75 4.29
N LEU A 62 -3.14 10.70 5.06
CA LEU A 62 -3.07 10.73 6.52
C LEU A 62 -1.62 10.79 7.05
N TRP A 63 -0.67 10.23 6.31
CA TRP A 63 0.73 10.14 6.69
C TRP A 63 1.48 11.47 6.50
N LEU A 64 1.15 12.26 5.46
CA LEU A 64 1.83 13.51 5.12
C LEU A 64 1.89 14.52 6.29
N PRO A 65 0.78 14.88 6.98
CA PRO A 65 0.84 15.81 8.11
C PRO A 65 1.70 15.28 9.27
N LEU A 66 1.60 13.98 9.57
CA LEU A 66 2.33 13.36 10.67
C LEU A 66 3.85 13.38 10.44
N MET A 67 4.29 13.15 9.20
CA MET A 67 5.70 13.23 8.83
C MET A 67 6.26 14.65 9.03
N VAL A 68 5.49 15.69 8.70
CA VAL A 68 5.94 17.09 8.82
C VAL A 68 5.91 17.55 10.29
N SER A 69 4.89 17.16 11.05
CA SER A 69 4.69 17.64 12.41
C SER A 69 5.49 16.91 13.48
N SER A 70 5.95 15.67 13.24
CA SER A 70 6.65 14.88 14.25
C SER A 70 7.91 14.22 13.71
N LYS A 71 9.05 14.51 14.35
CA LYS A 71 10.33 13.83 14.09
C LYS A 71 10.26 12.34 14.34
N GLU A 72 9.32 11.89 15.18
CA GLU A 72 9.12 10.47 15.42
C GLU A 72 8.80 9.75 14.11
N PHE A 73 7.99 10.32 13.21
CA PHE A 73 7.61 9.68 11.93
C PHE A 73 8.55 10.00 10.76
N SER A 74 9.72 10.58 11.05
CA SER A 74 10.72 10.92 10.05
C SER A 74 11.19 9.70 9.22
N LEU A 75 11.60 10.00 8.00
CA LEU A 75 12.03 9.00 7.03
C LEU A 75 13.31 8.30 7.49
N PRO A 76 13.30 6.96 7.63
CA PRO A 76 14.51 6.23 7.96
C PRO A 76 15.47 6.25 6.77
N LYS A 77 16.76 6.48 7.05
CA LYS A 77 17.83 6.34 6.05
C LYS A 77 18.04 4.86 5.76
N ASN A 78 17.26 4.32 4.82
CA ASN A 78 17.32 2.93 4.42
C ASN A 78 17.84 2.82 2.98
N LEU A 79 18.92 2.05 2.78
CA LEU A 79 19.54 1.84 1.47
C LEU A 79 18.56 1.27 0.44
N ILE A 80 17.62 0.41 0.86
CA ILE A 80 16.60 -0.16 -0.02
C ILE A 80 15.65 0.93 -0.51
N LEU A 81 15.20 1.84 0.37
CA LEU A 81 14.35 2.95 -0.05
C LEU A 81 15.09 3.92 -0.98
N ILE A 82 16.38 4.15 -0.75
CA ILE A 82 17.20 4.94 -1.66
C ILE A 82 17.32 4.25 -3.03
N ALA A 83 17.58 2.94 -3.06
CA ALA A 83 17.64 2.18 -4.30
C ALA A 83 16.30 2.20 -5.06
N MET A 84 15.17 2.07 -4.37
CA MET A 84 13.83 2.19 -4.97
C MET A 84 13.58 3.60 -5.52
N ALA A 85 14.00 4.64 -4.80
CA ALA A 85 13.87 6.02 -5.27
C ALA A 85 14.73 6.27 -6.53
N ILE A 86 15.96 5.78 -6.55
CA ILE A 86 16.83 5.82 -7.74
C ILE A 86 16.17 5.06 -8.90
N TYR A 87 15.61 3.87 -8.65
CA TYR A 87 14.92 3.10 -9.66
C TYR A 87 13.75 3.88 -10.26
N ILE A 88 12.91 4.53 -9.45
CA ILE A 88 11.83 5.41 -9.92
C ILE A 88 12.37 6.55 -10.77
N LEU A 89 13.44 7.21 -10.33
CA LEU A 89 14.05 8.32 -11.09
C LEU A 89 14.53 7.85 -12.47
N VAL A 90 15.21 6.71 -12.53
CA VAL A 90 15.65 6.11 -13.79
C VAL A 90 14.45 5.73 -14.65
N SER A 91 13.40 5.16 -14.07
CA SER A 91 12.15 4.84 -14.79
C SER A 91 11.45 6.08 -15.34
N ILE A 92 11.44 7.20 -14.61
CA ILE A 92 10.90 8.49 -15.10
C ILE A 92 11.71 8.98 -16.30
N VAL A 93 13.05 8.99 -16.19
CA VAL A 93 13.93 9.40 -17.29
C VAL A 93 13.68 8.51 -18.51
N SER A 94 13.66 7.19 -18.32
CA SER A 94 13.38 6.24 -19.41
C SER A 94 12.00 6.42 -20.01
N ALA A 95 10.98 6.80 -19.23
CA ALA A 95 9.63 7.04 -19.72
C ALA A 95 9.55 8.30 -20.60
N ILE A 96 10.28 9.35 -20.23
CA ILE A 96 10.33 10.63 -20.97
C ILE A 96 11.05 10.45 -22.32
N PHE A 97 12.16 9.72 -22.33
CA PHE A 97 12.92 9.44 -23.57
C PHE A 97 12.43 8.18 -24.30
N GLY A 98 11.41 7.51 -23.79
CA GLY A 98 10.83 6.31 -24.37
C GLY A 98 9.88 6.62 -25.53
N VAL A 99 9.45 5.57 -26.24
CA VAL A 99 8.56 5.67 -27.41
C VAL A 99 7.21 6.33 -27.07
N SER A 100 6.66 6.02 -25.89
CA SER A 100 5.40 6.60 -25.42
C SER A 100 5.44 6.79 -23.91
N PHE A 101 5.45 8.05 -23.48
CA PHE A 101 5.34 8.41 -22.07
C PHE A 101 4.00 7.95 -21.49
N ASN A 102 2.90 8.07 -22.26
CA ASN A 102 1.57 7.66 -21.81
C ASN A 102 1.55 6.16 -21.48
N ALA A 103 2.05 5.32 -22.39
CA ALA A 103 2.13 3.88 -22.17
C ALA A 103 3.04 3.53 -20.99
N SER A 104 4.15 4.25 -20.81
CA SER A 104 5.07 4.06 -19.68
C SER A 104 4.44 4.47 -18.35
N PHE A 105 3.66 5.55 -18.33
CA PHE A 105 3.08 6.11 -17.12
C PHE A 105 1.89 5.29 -16.63
N TRP A 106 0.93 5.01 -17.53
CA TRP A 106 -0.32 4.33 -17.19
C TRP A 106 -0.25 2.81 -17.32
N SER A 107 0.64 2.29 -18.18
CA SER A 107 0.58 0.91 -18.67
C SER A 107 -0.71 0.62 -19.45
N THR A 108 -1.01 -0.65 -19.66
CA THR A 108 -2.21 -1.16 -20.31
C THR A 108 -3.21 -1.66 -19.28
N TYR A 109 -4.49 -1.77 -19.64
CA TYR A 109 -5.54 -2.31 -18.74
C TYR A 109 -5.30 -3.75 -18.31
N GLU A 110 -4.66 -4.56 -19.17
CA GLU A 110 -4.31 -5.97 -18.92
C GLU A 110 -3.23 -6.16 -17.85
N ARG A 111 -2.40 -5.14 -17.60
CA ARG A 111 -1.24 -5.25 -16.69
C ARG A 111 -1.31 -4.26 -15.54
N MET A 112 -1.71 -3.02 -15.81
CA MET A 112 -1.76 -1.90 -14.86
C MET A 112 -0.44 -1.66 -14.10
N GLN A 113 0.70 -2.03 -14.68
CA GLN A 113 2.03 -1.99 -14.06
C GLN A 113 2.87 -0.81 -14.58
N GLY A 114 2.30 0.40 -14.59
CA GLY A 114 2.97 1.60 -15.09
C GLY A 114 3.83 2.29 -14.04
N LEU A 115 4.45 3.41 -14.42
CA LEU A 115 5.17 4.27 -13.47
C LEU A 115 4.28 4.71 -12.30
N LEU A 116 3.00 4.95 -12.55
CA LEU A 116 2.04 5.27 -11.48
C LEU A 116 1.98 4.15 -10.45
N ASP A 117 1.95 2.89 -10.88
CA ASP A 117 1.92 1.72 -10.00
C ASP A 117 3.22 1.63 -9.18
N LEU A 118 4.36 1.87 -9.82
CA LEU A 118 5.66 1.88 -9.16
C LEU A 118 5.75 2.94 -8.05
N ILE A 119 5.22 4.14 -8.29
CA ILE A 119 5.17 5.23 -7.29
C ILE A 119 4.31 4.80 -6.09
N HIS A 120 3.18 4.12 -6.31
CA HIS A 120 2.33 3.61 -5.23
C HIS A 120 3.05 2.55 -4.39
N TRP A 121 3.74 1.59 -5.01
CA TRP A 121 4.50 0.58 -4.27
C TRP A 121 5.65 1.17 -3.46
N PHE A 122 6.28 2.22 -3.97
CA PHE A 122 7.27 2.98 -3.21
C PHE A 122 6.63 3.70 -2.03
N ALA A 123 5.52 4.42 -2.22
CA ALA A 123 4.80 5.08 -1.13
C ALA A 123 4.34 4.07 -0.06
N PHE A 124 3.83 2.91 -0.48
CA PHE A 124 3.49 1.80 0.42
C PHE A 124 4.69 1.35 1.25
N SER A 125 5.83 1.07 0.60
CA SER A 125 7.05 0.61 1.27
C SER A 125 7.60 1.66 2.24
N LEU A 126 7.53 2.93 1.85
CA LEU A 126 7.93 4.08 2.65
C LEU A 126 7.12 4.17 3.95
N MET A 127 5.79 4.12 3.83
CA MET A 127 4.88 4.16 4.97
C MET A 127 4.98 2.91 5.84
N LEU A 128 5.18 1.73 5.24
CA LEU A 128 5.35 0.47 5.96
C LEU A 128 6.55 0.54 6.89
N ILE A 129 7.72 0.96 6.41
CA ILE A 129 8.93 1.09 7.22
C ILE A 129 8.78 2.23 8.25
N SER A 130 8.11 3.34 7.88
CA SER A 130 7.87 4.45 8.80
C SER A 130 6.96 4.06 9.98
N LEU A 131 5.91 3.27 9.75
CA LEU A 131 4.86 2.97 10.73
C LEU A 131 5.06 1.63 11.48
N PHE A 132 5.68 0.62 10.86
CA PHE A 132 5.86 -0.73 11.41
C PHE A 132 7.31 -0.93 11.88
N ARG A 133 7.65 -0.37 13.05
CA ARG A 133 9.05 -0.34 13.54
C ARG A 133 9.48 -1.52 14.39
N ASN A 134 8.54 -2.14 15.09
CA ASN A 134 8.83 -3.17 16.07
C ASN A 134 8.69 -4.55 15.44
N PHE A 135 9.42 -5.54 15.95
CA PHE A 135 9.31 -6.92 15.49
C PHE A 135 7.87 -7.45 15.54
N SER A 136 7.10 -7.10 16.58
CA SER A 136 5.68 -7.46 16.69
C SER A 136 4.82 -6.88 15.55
N HIS A 137 5.13 -5.67 15.08
CA HIS A 137 4.43 -5.07 13.93
C HIS A 137 4.75 -5.84 12.64
N TRP A 138 6.00 -6.24 12.43
CA TRP A 138 6.38 -7.05 11.28
C TRP A 138 5.76 -8.45 11.33
N LYS A 139 5.70 -9.08 12.51
CA LYS A 139 4.97 -10.33 12.70
C LYS A 139 3.50 -10.19 12.28
N LEU A 140 2.84 -9.08 12.64
CA LEU A 140 1.46 -8.81 12.20
C LEU A 140 1.34 -8.72 10.68
N VAL A 141 2.22 -7.96 10.01
CA VAL A 141 2.23 -7.83 8.54
C VAL A 141 2.45 -9.19 7.87
N LEU A 142 3.46 -9.94 8.31
CA LEU A 142 3.80 -11.24 7.74
C LEU A 142 2.72 -12.29 7.99
N ASN A 143 2.12 -12.33 9.19
CA ASN A 143 1.01 -13.22 9.50
C ASN A 143 -0.24 -12.87 8.69
N THR A 144 -0.52 -11.59 8.49
CA THR A 144 -1.63 -11.14 7.64
C THR A 144 -1.40 -11.60 6.20
N ASN A 145 -0.19 -11.38 5.66
CA ASN A 145 0.17 -11.83 4.31
C ASN A 145 0.09 -13.36 4.16
N LEU A 146 0.58 -14.11 5.16
CA LEU A 146 0.48 -15.56 5.19
C LEU A 146 -0.99 -16.01 5.20
N THR A 147 -1.82 -15.36 6.01
CA THR A 147 -3.25 -15.67 6.11
C THR A 147 -3.95 -15.46 4.76
N VAL A 148 -3.73 -14.31 4.11
CA VAL A 148 -4.30 -14.03 2.79
C VAL A 148 -3.78 -15.05 1.75
N SER A 149 -2.49 -15.39 1.80
CA SER A 149 -1.90 -16.38 0.88
C SER A 149 -2.53 -17.77 1.05
N VAL A 150 -2.79 -18.19 2.29
CA VAL A 150 -3.49 -19.44 2.58
C VAL A 150 -4.92 -19.39 2.04
N LEU A 151 -5.64 -18.28 2.23
CA LEU A 151 -7.00 -18.13 1.68
C LEU A 151 -7.01 -18.22 0.15
N VAL A 152 -6.10 -17.53 -0.53
CA VAL A 152 -5.97 -17.60 -2.00
C VAL A 152 -5.65 -19.02 -2.46
N CYS A 153 -4.76 -19.74 -1.74
CA CYS A 153 -4.44 -21.13 -2.03
C CYS A 153 -5.67 -22.05 -1.89
N LEU A 154 -6.43 -21.89 -0.80
CA LEU A 154 -7.66 -22.65 -0.57
C LEU A 154 -8.71 -22.38 -1.66
N LEU A 155 -8.87 -21.11 -2.09
CA LEU A 155 -9.75 -20.76 -3.21
C LEU A 155 -9.30 -21.42 -4.51
N GLY A 156 -8.00 -21.44 -4.81
CA GLY A 156 -7.46 -22.12 -5.99
C GLY A 156 -7.67 -23.64 -5.95
N LEU A 157 -7.52 -24.26 -4.77
CA LEU A 157 -7.83 -25.67 -4.59
C LEU A 157 -9.33 -25.97 -4.73
N ALA A 158 -10.20 -25.11 -4.19
CA ALA A 158 -11.65 -25.23 -4.33
C ALA A 158 -12.08 -25.16 -5.81
N GLN A 159 -11.47 -24.25 -6.59
CA GLN A 159 -11.67 -24.18 -8.04
C GLN A 159 -11.19 -25.45 -8.74
N TYR A 160 -10.02 -25.99 -8.37
CA TYR A 160 -9.49 -27.23 -8.96
C TYR A 160 -10.40 -28.43 -8.75
N VAL A 161 -11.04 -28.56 -7.59
CA VAL A 161 -11.96 -29.66 -7.28
C VAL A 161 -13.41 -29.40 -7.71
N GLY A 162 -13.70 -28.25 -8.31
CA GLY A 162 -15.03 -27.89 -8.82
C GLY A 162 -16.05 -27.47 -7.75
N LEU A 163 -15.60 -27.06 -6.57
CA LEU A 163 -16.48 -26.62 -5.47
C LEU A 163 -17.02 -25.20 -5.67
N ASP A 164 -16.31 -24.37 -6.42
CA ASP A 164 -16.70 -22.99 -6.70
C ASP A 164 -16.40 -22.63 -8.16
N SER A 165 -17.44 -22.15 -8.86
CA SER A 165 -17.34 -21.55 -10.21
C SER A 165 -17.32 -20.02 -10.12
N PHE A 166 -16.47 -19.43 -9.25
CA PHE A 166 -16.25 -17.98 -9.31
C PHE A 166 -15.36 -17.63 -10.50
N VAL A 167 -15.98 -17.67 -11.67
CA VAL A 167 -15.93 -16.86 -12.91
C VAL A 167 -16.91 -17.52 -13.88
#